data_AF-A0A355S4I5-F1
#
_entry.id   AF-A0A355S4I5-F1
#
_cell.length_a   1.000
_cell.length_b   1.000
_cell.length_c   1.000
_cell.angle_alpha   90.00
_cell.angle_beta   90.00
_cell.angle_gamma   90.00
#
_symmetry.space_group_name_H-M   'P 1'
#
loop_
_entity.id
_entity.type
_entity.pdbx_description
1 polymer ?
#
loop_
_entity_poly.entity_id
_entity_poly.type
_entity_poly.pdbx_seq_one_letter_code
_entity_poly.pdbx_strand_id
1 'polypeptide(L)'
;MLIVQKYGGTSVGSFDRIRSVAQRIKSLIDEGHQIAVVVSAMGGVTDKLIGMAEELCDEPPDREMDVLLSTGEQQSIALVTMALRQIGVEAVSITGRQAGVKTSGSHTRARIDTIDATLSRSYLEQGKVVIVAGFQGVNEQGLIQTLGR
;
A
#
# COMPACT_ATOMS: atom_id res chain seq x y z
N MET A 1 16.59 13.12 -7.05
CA MET A 1 17.02 11.74 -6.68
C MET A 1 15.78 10.86 -6.50
N LEU A 2 15.90 9.53 -6.35
CA LEU A 2 14.77 8.68 -5.97
C LEU A 2 14.60 8.68 -4.44
N ILE A 3 13.41 9.04 -3.96
CA ILE A 3 13.03 9.01 -2.55
C ILE A 3 11.91 8.00 -2.34
N VAL A 4 12.08 7.14 -1.32
CA VAL A 4 11.04 6.22 -0.86
C VAL A 4 10.51 6.72 0.49
N GLN A 5 9.20 6.96 0.58
CA GLN A 5 8.54 7.35 1.82
C GLN A 5 7.57 6.28 2.29
N LYS A 6 7.33 6.20 3.60
CA LYS A 6 6.29 5.35 4.18
C LYS A 6 5.37 6.18 5.07
N TYR A 7 4.07 6.03 4.86
CA TYR A 7 3.03 6.63 5.71
C TYR A 7 2.26 5.53 6.44
N GLY A 8 2.26 5.60 7.77
CA GLY A 8 1.46 4.71 8.62
C GLY A 8 -0.01 5.14 8.67
N GLY A 9 -0.86 4.29 9.25
CA GLY A 9 -2.31 4.52 9.26
C GLY A 9 -2.74 5.81 9.95
N THR A 10 -1.98 6.29 10.94
CA THR A 10 -2.22 7.60 11.55
C THR A 10 -2.01 8.72 10.54
N SER A 11 -0.97 8.66 9.70
CA SER A 11 -0.67 9.67 8.68
C SER A 11 -1.70 9.75 7.55
N VAL A 12 -2.53 8.72 7.38
CA VAL A 12 -3.60 8.67 6.38
C VAL A 12 -4.99 8.43 6.99
N GLY A 13 -5.14 8.64 8.31
CA GLY A 13 -6.36 8.28 9.04
C GLY A 13 -7.58 9.19 8.79
N SER A 14 -7.42 10.28 8.04
CA SER A 14 -8.52 11.15 7.63
C SER A 14 -8.22 11.79 6.27
N PHE A 15 -9.26 12.31 5.61
CA PHE A 15 -9.08 12.98 4.31
C PHE A 15 -8.16 14.20 4.39
N ASP A 16 -8.20 14.99 5.48
CA ASP A 16 -7.29 16.11 5.66
C ASP A 16 -5.83 15.66 5.83
N ARG A 17 -5.61 14.53 6.50
CA ARG A 17 -4.27 13.94 6.61
C ARG A 17 -3.79 13.39 5.27
N ILE A 18 -4.66 12.76 4.48
CA ILE A 18 -4.35 12.32 3.12
C ILE A 18 -3.97 13.53 2.23
N ARG A 19 -4.74 14.63 2.28
CA ARG A 19 -4.38 15.89 1.58
C ARG A 19 -3.03 16.44 2.04
N SER A 20 -2.77 16.40 3.35
CA SER A 20 -1.48 16.83 3.90
C SER A 20 -0.31 15.97 3.42
N VAL A 21 -0.51 14.66 3.28
CA VAL A 21 0.47 13.73 2.68
C VAL A 21 0.69 14.07 1.20
N ALA A 22 -0.38 14.30 0.43
CA ALA A 22 -0.27 14.67 -0.97
C ALA A 22 0.53 15.97 -1.17
N GLN A 23 0.32 16.99 -0.33
CA GLN A 23 1.08 18.25 -0.38
C GLN A 23 2.57 18.06 -0.05
N ARG A 24 2.90 17.19 0.91
CA ARG A 24 4.30 16.85 1.24
C ARG A 24 4.99 16.16 0.07
N ILE A 25 4.31 15.21 -0.57
CA ILE A 25 4.81 14.53 -1.76
C ILE A 25 5.02 15.53 -2.90
N LYS A 26 4.03 16.41 -3.15
CA LYS A 26 4.13 17.46 -4.18
C LYS A 26 5.35 18.35 -3.97
N SER A 27 5.62 18.78 -2.73
CA SER A 27 6.77 19.64 -2.42
C SER A 27 8.09 18.99 -2.85
N LEU A 28 8.25 17.67 -2.63
CA LEU A 28 9.46 16.95 -3.06
C LEU A 28 9.55 16.78 -4.59
N ILE A 29 8.41 16.69 -5.27
CA ILE A 29 8.39 16.66 -6.74
C ILE A 29 8.80 18.01 -7.30
N ASP A 30 8.34 19.11 -6.69
CA ASP A 30 8.70 20.47 -7.07
C ASP A 30 10.21 20.73 -6.88
N GLU A 31 10.87 19.99 -5.98
CA GLU A 31 12.34 19.96 -5.82
C GLU A 31 13.07 19.07 -6.85
N GLY A 32 12.36 18.38 -7.75
CA GLY A 32 12.93 17.54 -8.81
C GLY A 32 13.23 16.10 -8.39
N HIS A 33 12.58 15.58 -7.34
CA HIS A 33 12.76 14.19 -6.91
C HIS A 33 11.73 13.24 -7.57
N GLN A 34 12.16 12.00 -7.82
CA GLN A 34 11.26 10.90 -8.14
C GLN A 34 10.78 10.27 -6.83
N ILE A 35 9.48 10.02 -6.69
CA ILE A 35 8.89 9.59 -5.43
C ILE A 35 8.17 8.26 -5.57
N ALA A 36 8.52 7.32 -4.70
CA ALA A 36 7.71 6.13 -4.41
C ALA A 36 7.24 6.17 -2.95
N VAL A 37 5.99 5.78 -2.70
CA VAL A 37 5.36 5.90 -1.39
C VAL A 37 4.71 4.58 -1.02
N VAL A 38 5.03 4.04 0.16
CA VAL A 38 4.34 2.90 0.76
C VAL A 38 3.30 3.41 1.74
N VAL A 39 2.06 2.94 1.62
CA VAL A 39 0.94 3.38 2.48
C VAL A 39 0.32 2.18 3.20
N SER A 40 0.16 2.30 4.52
CA SER A 40 -0.62 1.36 5.34
C SER A 40 -2.13 1.67 5.24
N ALA A 41 -2.99 0.75 5.67
CA ALA A 41 -4.41 1.03 5.82
C ALA A 41 -4.67 2.30 6.68
N MET A 42 -5.76 3.03 6.39
CA MET A 42 -6.20 4.17 7.19
C MET A 42 -6.39 3.77 8.66
N GLY A 43 -6.11 4.69 9.59
CA GLY A 43 -6.22 4.44 11.03
C GLY A 43 -7.57 3.82 11.42
N GLY A 44 -7.52 2.70 12.17
CA GLY A 44 -8.69 1.95 12.62
C GLY A 44 -9.31 1.02 11.57
N VAL A 45 -8.95 1.12 10.28
CA VAL A 45 -9.55 0.26 9.23
C VAL A 45 -9.12 -1.19 9.39
N THR A 46 -7.85 -1.48 9.65
CA THR A 46 -7.41 -2.86 9.85
C THR A 46 -8.12 -3.51 11.03
N ASP A 47 -8.26 -2.78 12.15
CA ASP A 47 -8.95 -3.32 13.34
C ASP A 47 -10.45 -3.53 13.08
N LYS A 48 -11.08 -2.64 12.29
CA LYS A 48 -12.46 -2.84 11.83
C LYS A 48 -12.60 -4.10 10.96
N LEU A 49 -11.67 -4.33 10.04
CA LEU A 49 -11.68 -5.51 9.17
C LEU A 49 -11.50 -6.80 9.99
N ILE A 50 -10.61 -6.79 10.99
CA ILE A 50 -10.45 -7.91 11.93
C ILE A 50 -11.77 -8.16 12.68
N GLY A 51 -12.38 -7.11 13.25
CA GLY A 51 -13.65 -7.25 13.96
C GLY A 51 -14.79 -7.80 13.10
N MET A 52 -14.86 -7.43 11.81
CA MET A 52 -15.84 -8.00 10.87
C MET A 52 -15.65 -9.51 10.67
N ALA A 53 -14.40 -9.99 10.62
CA ALA A 53 -14.12 -11.41 10.47
C ALA A 53 -14.47 -12.19 11.75
N GLU A 54 -14.09 -11.65 12.91
CA GLU A 54 -14.38 -12.22 14.23
C GLU A 54 -15.89 -12.25 14.55
N GLU A 55 -16.66 -11.26 14.10
CA GLU A 55 -18.12 -11.26 14.24
C GLU A 55 -18.79 -12.32 13.36
N LEU A 56 -18.20 -12.64 12.20
CA LEU A 56 -18.75 -13.61 11.25
C LEU A 56 -18.35 -15.05 11.58
N CYS A 57 -17.13 -15.27 12.08
CA CYS A 57 -16.53 -16.59 12.26
C CYS A 57 -15.59 -16.57 13.47
N ASP A 58 -15.74 -17.52 14.40
CA ASP A 58 -14.90 -17.63 15.60
C ASP A 58 -13.42 -17.87 15.26
N GLU A 59 -13.15 -18.63 14.19
CA GLU A 59 -11.81 -18.94 13.70
C GLU A 59 -11.69 -18.61 12.21
N PRO A 60 -11.52 -17.32 11.84
CA PRO A 60 -11.36 -16.92 10.45
C PRO A 60 -10.11 -17.59 9.83
N PRO A 61 -10.23 -18.24 8.65
CA PRO A 61 -9.07 -18.85 8.01
C PRO A 61 -8.00 -17.82 7.66
N ASP A 62 -6.75 -18.07 8.05
CA ASP A 62 -5.61 -17.16 7.81
C ASP A 62 -5.49 -16.69 6.34
N ARG A 63 -5.77 -17.58 5.38
CA ARG A 63 -5.77 -17.24 3.96
C ARG A 63 -6.78 -16.14 3.63
N GLU A 64 -7.99 -16.23 4.16
CA GLU A 64 -9.04 -15.25 3.90
C GLU A 64 -8.80 -13.96 4.70
N MET A 65 -8.16 -14.06 5.87
CA MET A 65 -7.68 -12.88 6.59
C MET A 65 -6.68 -12.09 5.76
N ASP A 66 -5.74 -12.74 5.07
CA ASP A 66 -4.81 -12.04 4.18
C ASP A 66 -5.53 -11.28 3.05
N VAL A 67 -6.55 -11.91 2.45
CA VAL A 67 -7.38 -11.25 1.43
C VAL A 67 -8.10 -10.05 2.03
N LEU A 68 -8.80 -10.23 3.16
CA LEU A 68 -9.60 -9.19 3.79
C LEU A 68 -8.75 -8.00 4.23
N LEU A 69 -7.67 -8.24 4.97
CA LEU A 69 -6.83 -7.17 5.51
C LEU A 69 -6.13 -6.37 4.40
N SER A 70 -5.71 -7.03 3.32
CA SER A 70 -5.06 -6.36 2.18
C SER A 70 -5.92 -5.28 1.52
N THR A 71 -7.25 -5.34 1.69
CA THR A 71 -8.18 -4.35 1.13
C THR A 71 -8.03 -2.98 1.81
N GLY A 72 -7.58 -2.92 3.07
CA GLY A 72 -7.37 -1.67 3.79
C GLY A 72 -6.27 -0.81 3.15
N GLU A 73 -5.16 -1.43 2.77
CA GLU A 73 -4.09 -0.76 2.03
C GLU A 73 -4.53 -0.39 0.61
N GLN A 74 -5.31 -1.26 -0.06
CA GLN A 74 -5.81 -0.98 -1.41
C GLN A 74 -6.70 0.27 -1.46
N GLN A 75 -7.57 0.44 -0.46
CA GLN A 75 -8.36 1.67 -0.29
C GLN A 75 -7.44 2.89 -0.10
N SER A 76 -6.42 2.75 0.74
CA SER A 76 -5.54 3.86 1.11
C SER A 76 -4.69 4.33 -0.08
N ILE A 77 -4.12 3.42 -0.87
CA ILE A 77 -3.35 3.80 -2.06
C ILE A 77 -4.22 4.49 -3.10
N ALA A 78 -5.46 4.03 -3.29
CA ALA A 78 -6.39 4.65 -4.23
C ALA A 78 -6.72 6.08 -3.81
N LEU A 79 -7.05 6.29 -2.53
CA LEU A 79 -7.39 7.61 -2.00
C LEU A 79 -6.20 8.59 -2.03
N VAL A 80 -4.99 8.14 -1.69
CA VAL A 80 -3.78 8.98 -1.78
C VAL A 80 -3.49 9.35 -3.24
N THR A 81 -3.59 8.40 -4.17
CA THR A 81 -3.43 8.67 -5.60
C THR A 81 -4.46 9.67 -6.12
N MET A 82 -5.74 9.55 -5.72
CA MET A 82 -6.78 10.52 -6.08
C MET A 82 -6.46 11.92 -5.55
N ALA A 83 -6.00 12.03 -4.30
CA ALA A 83 -5.63 13.31 -3.70
C ALA A 83 -4.45 13.98 -4.41
N LEU A 84 -3.44 13.19 -4.82
CA LEU A 84 -2.32 13.69 -5.63
C LEU A 84 -2.79 14.21 -6.99
N ARG A 85 -3.63 13.44 -7.68
CA ARG A 85 -4.18 13.84 -8.99
C ARG A 85 -5.04 15.10 -8.89
N GLN A 86 -5.80 15.25 -7.81
CA GLN A 86 -6.60 16.45 -7.56
C GLN A 86 -5.74 17.73 -7.49
N ILE A 87 -4.48 17.63 -7.05
CA ILE A 87 -3.54 18.76 -6.97
C ILE A 87 -2.55 18.82 -8.14
N GLY A 88 -2.88 18.15 -9.25
CA GLY A 88 -2.11 18.20 -10.50
C GLY A 88 -0.84 17.33 -10.50
N VAL A 89 -0.71 16.39 -9.56
CA VAL A 89 0.41 15.44 -9.55
C VAL A 89 0.00 14.14 -10.23
N GLU A 90 0.70 13.77 -11.30
CA GLU A 90 0.53 12.47 -11.94
C GLU A 90 1.03 11.35 -11.01
N ALA A 91 0.10 10.49 -10.58
CA ALA A 91 0.37 9.41 -9.65
C ALA A 91 -0.37 8.14 -10.08
N VAL A 92 0.17 6.98 -9.70
CA VAL A 92 -0.42 5.67 -9.91
C VAL A 92 -0.35 4.84 -8.64
N SER A 93 -1.41 4.08 -8.37
CA SER A 93 -1.46 3.15 -7.25
C SER A 93 -1.18 1.72 -7.74
N ILE A 94 -0.36 0.96 -7.02
CA ILE A 94 -0.09 -0.45 -7.29
C ILE A 94 -0.18 -1.28 -6.00
N THR A 95 -0.74 -2.49 -6.12
CA THR A 95 -0.77 -3.49 -5.05
C THR A 95 0.63 -4.08 -4.82
N GLY A 96 0.83 -4.79 -3.69
CA GLY A 96 2.08 -5.53 -3.43
C GLY A 96 2.43 -6.52 -4.56
N ARG A 97 1.41 -7.20 -5.11
CA ARG A 97 1.55 -8.08 -6.30
C ARG A 97 2.14 -7.33 -7.50
N GLN A 98 1.59 -6.17 -7.81
CA GLN A 98 1.99 -5.35 -8.96
C GLN A 98 3.34 -4.67 -8.74
N ALA A 99 3.70 -4.37 -7.48
CA ALA A 99 5.03 -3.92 -7.09
C ALA A 99 6.09 -5.04 -7.09
N GLY A 100 5.68 -6.26 -7.44
CA GLY A 100 6.56 -7.43 -7.57
C GLY A 100 6.97 -8.05 -6.24
N VAL A 101 6.28 -7.76 -5.13
CA VAL A 101 6.58 -8.33 -3.81
C VAL A 101 6.21 -9.81 -3.79
N LYS A 102 7.24 -10.67 -3.82
CA LYS A 102 7.11 -12.13 -3.70
C LYS A 102 7.37 -12.55 -2.27
N THR A 103 6.55 -13.47 -1.79
CA THR A 103 6.58 -13.92 -0.40
C THR A 103 6.61 -15.43 -0.25
N SER A 104 7.16 -15.88 0.87
CA SER A 104 7.10 -17.27 1.33
C SER A 104 6.62 -17.35 2.78
N GLY A 105 6.33 -18.58 3.23
CA GLY A 105 5.86 -18.86 4.58
C GLY A 105 4.34 -18.95 4.68
N SER A 106 3.83 -18.81 5.91
CA SER A 106 2.41 -18.92 6.21
C SER A 106 1.66 -17.61 5.94
N HIS A 107 0.37 -17.73 5.66
CA HIS A 107 -0.54 -16.60 5.71
C HIS A 107 -0.45 -15.86 7.06
N THR A 108 -0.78 -14.57 7.07
CA THR A 108 -0.66 -13.62 8.21
C THR A 108 0.75 -13.31 8.72
N ARG A 109 1.79 -14.06 8.33
CA ARG A 109 3.18 -13.92 8.82
C ARG A 109 4.21 -14.23 7.73
N ALA A 110 3.89 -13.89 6.49
CA ALA A 110 4.76 -14.18 5.36
C ALA A 110 6.02 -13.31 5.40
N ARG A 111 7.07 -13.77 4.72
CA ARG A 111 8.33 -13.04 4.58
C ARG A 111 8.53 -12.65 3.13
N ILE A 112 9.13 -11.49 2.89
CA ILE A 112 9.49 -11.07 1.54
C ILE A 112 10.73 -11.87 1.11
N ASP A 113 10.63 -12.59 0.00
CA ASP A 113 11.77 -13.27 -0.62
C ASP A 113 12.46 -12.35 -1.63
N THR A 114 11.68 -11.76 -2.53
CA THR A 114 12.19 -10.92 -3.62
C THR A 114 11.20 -9.80 -3.96
N ILE A 115 11.70 -8.74 -4.59
CA ILE A 115 10.89 -7.65 -5.12
C ILE A 115 11.31 -7.38 -6.57
N ASP A 116 10.43 -7.67 -7.52
CA ASP A 116 10.58 -7.24 -8.91
C ASP A 116 10.00 -5.84 -9.11
N ALA A 117 10.87 -4.83 -9.00
CA ALA A 117 10.47 -3.43 -9.12
C ALA A 117 10.29 -2.95 -10.58
N THR A 118 10.26 -3.82 -11.59
CA THR A 118 10.21 -3.44 -13.01
C THR A 118 9.05 -2.50 -13.32
N LEU A 119 7.83 -2.83 -12.89
CA LEU A 119 6.66 -1.99 -13.12
C LEU A 119 6.79 -0.63 -12.42
N SER A 120 7.18 -0.62 -11.15
CA SER A 120 7.41 0.60 -10.37
C SER A 120 8.42 1.52 -11.05
N ARG A 121 9.55 0.98 -11.52
CA ARG A 121 10.58 1.74 -12.23
C ARG A 121 10.04 2.36 -13.53
N SER A 122 9.29 1.59 -14.31
CA SER A 122 8.70 2.10 -15.56
C SER A 122 7.77 3.31 -15.33
N TYR A 123 7.04 3.36 -14.22
CA TYR A 123 6.19 4.50 -13.88
C TYR A 123 7.00 5.70 -13.37
N LEU A 124 8.05 5.44 -12.57
CA LEU A 124 8.96 6.49 -12.12
C LEU A 124 9.69 7.15 -13.30
N GLU A 125 10.10 6.38 -14.30
CA GLU A 125 10.71 6.86 -15.55
C GLU A 125 9.75 7.71 -16.39
N GLN A 126 8.44 7.46 -16.30
CA GLN A 126 7.39 8.30 -16.88
C GLN A 126 7.11 9.58 -16.06
N GLY A 127 7.87 9.83 -14.99
CA GLY A 127 7.69 10.99 -14.12
C GLY A 127 6.50 10.88 -13.16
N LYS A 128 5.92 9.69 -13.00
CA LYS A 128 4.76 9.47 -12.12
C LYS A 128 5.21 9.16 -10.69
N VAL A 129 4.41 9.59 -9.71
CA VAL A 129 4.53 9.12 -8.34
C VAL A 129 3.94 7.72 -8.23
N VAL A 130 4.67 6.80 -7.61
CA VAL A 130 4.19 5.41 -7.41
C VAL A 130 3.73 5.23 -5.96
N ILE A 131 2.45 4.92 -5.76
CA ILE A 131 1.86 4.64 -4.45
C ILE A 131 1.65 3.14 -4.31
N VAL A 132 2.40 2.50 -3.41
CA VAL A 132 2.45 1.05 -3.22
C VAL A 132 1.66 0.66 -1.97
N ALA A 133 0.80 -0.35 -2.09
CA ALA A 133 0.14 -0.94 -0.94
C ALA A 133 1.19 -1.63 -0.06
N GLY A 134 1.32 -1.19 1.18
CA GLY A 134 2.18 -1.86 2.16
C GLY A 134 1.60 -3.20 2.60
N PHE A 135 2.32 -3.86 3.51
CA PHE A 135 1.84 -5.02 4.30
C PHE A 135 1.49 -6.30 3.51
N GLN A 136 1.40 -6.25 2.18
CA GLN A 136 0.95 -7.37 1.35
C GLN A 136 1.97 -7.73 0.26
N GLY A 137 1.95 -9.00 -0.12
CA GLY A 137 2.68 -9.56 -1.26
C GLY A 137 1.93 -10.75 -1.84
N VAL A 138 2.60 -11.53 -2.70
CA VAL A 138 2.04 -12.78 -3.22
C VAL A 138 3.02 -13.93 -3.17
N ASN A 139 2.52 -15.12 -2.86
CA ASN A 139 3.32 -16.34 -2.93
C ASN A 139 3.51 -16.84 -4.37
N GLU A 140 4.18 -17.99 -4.51
CA GLU A 140 4.46 -18.63 -5.81
C GLU A 140 3.17 -18.98 -6.58
N GLN A 141 2.10 -19.34 -5.89
CA GLN A 141 0.78 -19.61 -6.48
C GLN A 141 0.01 -18.32 -6.82
N GLY A 142 0.58 -17.15 -6.48
CA GLY A 142 -0.01 -15.85 -6.70
C GLY A 142 -1.11 -15.47 -5.70
N LEU A 143 -1.25 -16.21 -4.60
CA LEU A 143 -2.18 -15.90 -3.52
C LEU A 143 -1.67 -14.73 -2.71
N ILE A 144 -2.58 -13.86 -2.26
CA ILE A 144 -2.25 -12.74 -1.37
C ILE A 144 -1.71 -13.31 -0.06
N GLN A 145 -0.60 -12.74 0.41
CA GLN A 145 -0.09 -12.96 1.75
C GLN A 145 0.18 -11.64 2.45
N THR A 146 -0.03 -11.60 3.76
CA THR A 146 0.35 -10.44 4.59
C THR A 146 1.60 -10.72 5.41
N LEU A 147 2.34 -9.65 5.71
CA LEU A 147 3.70 -9.71 6.26
C LEU A 147 3.77 -9.76 7.79
N GLY A 148 2.63 -9.87 8.47
CA GLY A 148 2.54 -9.80 9.93
C GLY A 148 2.62 -8.38 10.49
N ARG A 149 2.14 -8.25 11.74
CA ARG A 149 2.20 -7.03 12.55
C ARG A 149 3.45 -7.03 13.43
#